data_AF-A0A0S8DAV8-F1
#
_entry.id   AF-A0A0S8DAV8-F1
#
_cell.length_a   1.000
_cell.length_b   1.000
_cell.length_c   1.000
_cell.angle_alpha   90.00
_cell.angle_beta   90.00
_cell.angle_gamma   90.00
#
_symmetry.space_group_name_H-M   'P 1'
#
loop_
_entity.id
_entity.type
_entity.pdbx_description
1 polymer ?
#
loop_
_entity_poly.entity_id
_entity_poly.type
_entity_poly.pdbx_seq_one_letter_code
_entity_poly.pdbx_strand_id
1 'polypeptide(L)'
;MKLPLSFYQTKDVEKIAKDLLGKFLYTKINNNLTGGMIIETEAYGGIYDKASHAYNNRYTKRTSTMYEKGGISYIYLCYGIHYLFNIVTNKKNIPEAVLIRALIPTIGIKKGSINLTSGPALLTKALKIDKKLNGIFLNSNIIWLEDKKIKIKKEMISITKRIGIDYAEEDADRPWRFFIKKPFIKNLLLNNINKKHKRYP
;
A
#
# COMPACT_ATOMS: atom_id res chain seq x y z
N MET A 1 -8.65 4.85 13.58
CA MET A 1 -9.24 6.04 12.91
C MET A 1 -8.73 6.07 11.47
N LYS A 2 -9.52 6.60 10.53
CA LYS A 2 -9.04 6.80 9.16
C LYS A 2 -7.84 7.74 9.14
N LEU A 3 -6.89 7.48 8.24
CA LEU A 3 -5.75 8.38 8.05
C LEU A 3 -6.24 9.70 7.41
N PRO A 4 -5.74 10.86 7.88
CA PRO A 4 -6.07 12.14 7.26
C PRO A 4 -5.39 12.26 5.89
N LEU A 5 -5.97 13.04 4.97
CA LEU A 5 -5.38 13.24 3.64
C LEU A 5 -3.96 13.81 3.70
N SER A 6 -3.65 14.63 4.72
CA SER A 6 -2.31 15.17 4.95
C SER A 6 -1.24 14.11 5.14
N PHE A 7 -1.60 12.90 5.61
CA PHE A 7 -0.66 11.77 5.73
C PHE A 7 -0.06 11.39 4.37
N TYR A 8 -0.84 11.45 3.30
CA TYR A 8 -0.40 11.04 1.96
C TYR A 8 0.31 12.16 1.19
N GLN A 9 0.20 13.40 1.63
CA GLN A 9 0.61 14.60 0.88
C GLN A 9 2.01 15.09 1.30
N THR A 10 2.85 14.18 1.78
CA THR A 10 4.26 14.47 2.11
C THR A 10 5.15 14.43 0.87
N LYS A 11 6.28 15.13 0.91
CA LYS A 11 7.25 15.20 -0.19
C LYS A 11 8.20 14.01 -0.27
N ASP A 12 8.12 13.08 0.69
CA ASP A 12 9.04 11.95 0.81
C ASP A 12 8.28 10.63 0.64
N VAL A 13 8.34 10.07 -0.57
CA VAL A 13 7.66 8.82 -0.92
C VAL A 13 8.24 7.62 -0.16
N GLU A 14 9.54 7.61 0.14
CA GLU A 14 10.15 6.54 0.94
C GLU A 14 9.61 6.55 2.38
N LYS A 15 9.52 7.74 2.97
CA LYS A 15 8.97 7.91 4.31
C LYS A 15 7.52 7.43 4.35
N ILE A 16 6.68 7.83 3.39
CA ILE A 16 5.30 7.35 3.33
C ILE A 16 5.26 5.83 3.17
N ALA A 17 6.09 5.25 2.30
CA ALA A 17 6.15 3.81 2.10
C ALA A 17 6.50 3.06 3.40
N LYS A 18 7.42 3.60 4.21
CA LYS A 18 7.77 3.07 5.55
C LYS A 18 6.63 3.29 6.56
N ASP A 19 6.04 4.48 6.59
CA ASP A 19 4.97 4.86 7.52
C ASP A 19 3.66 4.10 7.27
N LEU A 20 3.45 3.58 6.06
CA LEU A 20 2.33 2.72 5.71
C LEU A 20 2.43 1.32 6.33
N LEU A 21 3.63 0.86 6.70
CA LEU A 21 3.79 -0.41 7.40
C LEU A 21 3.07 -0.36 8.76
N GLY A 22 2.27 -1.39 9.06
CA GLY A 22 1.46 -1.44 10.28
C GLY A 22 0.14 -0.67 10.21
N LYS A 23 -0.13 0.10 9.13
CA LYS A 23 -1.46 0.66 8.87
C LYS A 23 -2.38 -0.41 8.31
N PHE A 24 -3.69 -0.19 8.42
CA PHE A 24 -4.67 -1.17 7.97
C PHE A 24 -5.35 -0.69 6.69
N LEU A 25 -5.33 -1.52 5.66
CA LEU A 25 -6.09 -1.30 4.44
C LEU A 25 -7.43 -2.05 4.54
N TYR A 26 -8.51 -1.36 4.20
CA TYR A 26 -9.85 -1.93 4.16
C TYR A 26 -10.54 -1.63 2.83
N THR A 27 -11.38 -2.56 2.39
CA THR A 27 -12.36 -2.36 1.34
C THR A 27 -13.74 -2.78 1.81
N LYS A 28 -14.78 -2.05 1.39
CA LYS A 28 -16.19 -2.42 1.57
C LYS A 28 -16.86 -2.46 0.20
N ILE A 29 -16.99 -3.67 -0.36
CA ILE A 29 -17.49 -3.89 -1.73
C ILE A 29 -18.65 -4.87 -1.68
N ASN A 30 -19.81 -4.48 -2.23
CA ASN A 30 -21.06 -5.24 -2.15
C ASN A 30 -21.37 -5.65 -0.70
N ASN A 31 -21.28 -4.71 0.24
CA ASN A 31 -21.41 -4.89 1.69
C ASN A 31 -20.41 -5.86 2.37
N ASN A 32 -19.45 -6.42 1.63
CA ASN A 32 -18.41 -7.26 2.20
C ASN A 32 -17.22 -6.41 2.65
N LEU A 33 -16.97 -6.39 3.96
CA LEU A 33 -15.79 -5.74 4.53
C LEU A 33 -14.61 -6.72 4.52
N THR A 34 -13.53 -6.36 3.83
CA THR A 34 -12.27 -7.11 3.83
C THR A 34 -11.11 -6.20 4.20
N GLY A 35 -10.05 -6.75 4.78
CA GLY A 35 -8.87 -5.93 5.08
C GLY A 35 -7.88 -6.53 6.05
N GLY A 36 -6.79 -5.79 6.26
CA GLY A 36 -5.69 -6.25 7.08
C GLY A 36 -4.54 -5.26 7.20
N MET A 37 -3.53 -5.65 7.97
CA MET A 37 -2.37 -4.82 8.28
C MET A 37 -1.34 -4.89 7.16
N ILE A 38 -0.97 -3.76 6.58
CA ILE A 38 0.06 -3.66 5.55
C ILE A 38 1.42 -4.06 6.14
N ILE A 39 2.14 -4.95 5.45
CA ILE A 39 3.45 -5.45 5.89
C ILE A 39 4.55 -5.32 4.84
N GLU A 40 4.22 -4.97 3.60
CA GLU A 40 5.19 -4.79 2.54
C GLU A 40 4.72 -3.71 1.56
N THR A 41 5.62 -2.79 1.23
CA THR A 41 5.40 -1.65 0.34
C THR A 41 6.60 -1.43 -0.58
N GLU A 42 6.37 -0.79 -1.71
CA GLU A 42 7.42 -0.26 -2.60
C GLU A 42 7.17 1.21 -2.93
N ALA A 43 8.22 2.02 -2.88
CA ALA A 43 8.17 3.42 -3.29
C ALA A 43 8.49 3.58 -4.79
N TYR A 44 7.78 4.51 -5.44
CA TYR A 44 8.01 4.90 -6.82
C TYR A 44 8.15 6.43 -6.93
N GLY A 45 9.33 6.88 -7.37
CA GLY A 45 9.78 8.27 -7.36
C GLY A 45 9.25 9.15 -8.50
N GLY A 46 8.16 8.75 -9.14
CA GLY A 46 7.53 9.54 -10.19
C GLY A 46 8.42 9.76 -11.41
N ILE A 47 8.67 11.02 -11.77
CA ILE A 47 9.28 11.39 -13.06
C ILE A 47 10.77 11.03 -13.17
N TYR A 48 11.46 10.84 -12.03
CA TYR A 48 12.90 10.56 -11.97
C TYR A 48 13.23 9.09 -11.73
N ASP A 49 12.23 8.22 -11.70
CA ASP A 49 12.37 6.80 -11.39
C ASP A 49 11.99 5.97 -12.61
N LYS A 50 12.96 5.33 -13.27
CA LYS A 50 12.78 4.49 -14.46
C LYS A 50 11.79 3.34 -14.23
N ALA A 51 11.60 2.90 -12.99
CA ALA A 51 10.61 1.88 -12.64
C ALA A 51 9.17 2.43 -12.49
N SER A 52 9.00 3.75 -12.44
CA SER A 52 7.71 4.40 -12.32
C SER A 52 7.00 4.50 -13.67
N HIS A 53 5.67 4.32 -13.66
CA HIS A 53 4.88 4.57 -14.87
C HIS A 53 4.94 6.04 -15.33
N ALA A 54 5.22 6.97 -14.42
CA ALA A 54 5.31 8.39 -14.72
C ALA A 54 6.73 8.85 -15.11
N TYR A 55 7.69 7.92 -15.24
CA TYR A 55 9.06 8.22 -15.64
C TYR A 55 9.12 9.14 -16.87
N ASN A 56 10.05 10.09 -16.86
CA ASN A 56 10.25 11.07 -17.93
C ASN A 56 8.98 11.87 -18.25
N ASN A 57 8.29 12.35 -17.22
CA ASN A 57 7.06 13.14 -17.33
C ASN A 57 5.95 12.44 -18.14
N ARG A 58 5.92 11.10 -18.18
CA ARG A 58 4.93 10.37 -18.97
C ARG A 58 3.52 10.64 -18.44
N TYR A 59 2.72 11.34 -19.24
CA TYR A 59 1.32 11.66 -18.94
C TYR A 59 0.39 11.02 -19.98
N THR A 60 -0.40 10.04 -19.54
CA THR A 60 -1.33 9.26 -20.38
C THR A 60 -2.64 9.07 -19.64
N LYS A 61 -3.68 8.53 -20.30
CA LYS A 61 -4.93 8.14 -19.62
C LYS A 61 -4.71 7.21 -18.42
N ARG A 62 -3.68 6.36 -18.48
CA ARG A 62 -3.30 5.46 -17.38
C ARG A 62 -2.60 6.20 -16.25
N THR A 63 -1.62 7.04 -16.59
CA THR A 63 -0.74 7.68 -15.59
C THR A 63 -1.30 8.98 -15.05
N SER A 64 -2.33 9.57 -15.68
CA SER A 64 -2.95 10.82 -15.24
C SER A 64 -3.39 10.81 -13.78
N THR A 65 -3.86 9.66 -13.27
CA THR A 65 -4.21 9.49 -11.85
C THR A 65 -3.03 9.73 -10.92
N MET A 66 -1.80 9.36 -11.32
CA MET A 66 -0.61 9.62 -10.50
C MET A 66 -0.34 11.12 -10.35
N TYR A 67 -0.75 11.96 -11.31
CA TYR A 67 -0.53 13.41 -11.25
C TYR A 67 -1.57 14.15 -10.39
N GLU A 68 -2.55 13.45 -9.81
CA GLU A 68 -3.51 14.07 -8.89
C GLU A 68 -2.92 14.24 -7.48
N LYS A 69 -3.65 14.92 -6.60
CA LYS A 69 -3.21 15.16 -5.23
C LYS A 69 -3.17 13.85 -4.42
N GLY A 70 -2.14 13.66 -3.60
CA GLY A 70 -1.98 12.47 -2.78
C GLY A 70 -3.16 12.17 -1.85
N GLY A 71 -3.39 10.87 -1.63
CA GLY A 71 -4.53 10.35 -0.85
C GLY A 71 -5.62 9.69 -1.68
N ILE A 72 -5.31 9.34 -2.93
CA ILE A 72 -6.19 8.56 -3.81
C ILE A 72 -5.52 7.24 -4.21
N SER A 73 -6.34 6.26 -4.61
CA SER A 73 -5.87 5.01 -5.19
C SER A 73 -5.39 5.20 -6.64
N TYR A 74 -4.28 4.55 -6.98
CA TYR A 74 -3.86 4.34 -8.36
C TYR A 74 -3.82 2.84 -8.67
N ILE A 75 -4.72 2.39 -9.54
CA ILE A 75 -4.91 0.98 -9.90
C ILE A 75 -4.72 0.81 -11.39
N TYR A 76 -3.85 -0.14 -11.75
CA TYR A 76 -3.60 -0.51 -13.13
C TYR A 76 -3.59 -2.02 -13.30
N LEU A 77 -3.80 -2.46 -14.54
CA LEU A 77 -3.73 -3.87 -14.93
C LEU A 77 -2.29 -4.21 -15.33
N CYS A 78 -1.70 -5.17 -14.64
CA CYS A 78 -0.38 -5.75 -14.89
C CYS A 78 -0.54 -7.06 -15.66
N TYR A 79 0.26 -7.23 -16.71
CA TYR A 79 0.23 -8.37 -17.63
C TYR A 79 -1.16 -8.74 -18.17
N GLY A 80 -2.08 -7.77 -18.27
CA GLY A 80 -3.44 -7.99 -18.76
C GLY A 80 -4.38 -8.78 -17.83
N ILE A 81 -3.91 -9.27 -16.68
CA ILE A 81 -4.67 -10.22 -15.85
C ILE A 81 -4.78 -9.85 -14.36
N HIS A 82 -3.89 -8.99 -13.84
CA HIS A 82 -3.83 -8.70 -12.41
C HIS A 82 -3.89 -7.21 -12.13
N TYR A 83 -4.77 -6.78 -11.23
CA TYR A 83 -4.76 -5.39 -10.76
C TYR A 83 -3.71 -5.20 -9.67
N LEU A 84 -3.01 -4.07 -9.71
CA LEU A 84 -2.06 -3.67 -8.67
C LEU A 84 -2.56 -2.39 -8.01
N PHE A 85 -2.52 -2.34 -6.68
CA PHE A 85 -3.02 -1.22 -5.89
C PHE A 85 -1.89 -0.34 -5.37
N ASN A 86 -1.90 0.92 -5.78
CA ASN A 86 -0.96 1.93 -5.35
C ASN A 86 -1.70 3.08 -4.67
N ILE A 87 -0.97 3.84 -3.88
CA ILE A 87 -1.44 5.06 -3.24
C ILE A 87 -0.67 6.23 -3.85
N VAL A 88 -1.38 7.17 -4.46
CA VAL A 88 -0.78 8.42 -4.95
C VAL A 88 -0.37 9.26 -3.75
N THR A 89 0.85 9.81 -3.79
CA THR A 89 1.42 10.63 -2.73
C THR A 89 1.74 12.05 -3.21
N ASN A 90 2.25 12.88 -2.32
CA ASN A 90 2.74 14.23 -2.64
C ASN A 90 1.63 15.21 -3.07
N LYS A 91 2.02 16.41 -3.51
CA LYS A 91 1.12 17.42 -4.07
C LYS A 91 0.74 17.08 -5.52
N LYS A 92 -0.35 17.68 -5.99
CA LYS A 92 -0.77 17.60 -7.40
C LYS A 92 0.41 17.92 -8.33
N ASN A 93 0.47 17.20 -9.45
CA ASN A 93 1.51 17.23 -10.48
C ASN A 93 2.89 16.67 -10.06
N ILE A 94 3.01 16.06 -8.88
CA ILE A 94 4.19 15.27 -8.51
C ILE A 94 3.78 13.78 -8.45
N PRO A 95 4.02 13.00 -9.52
CA PRO A 95 3.41 11.69 -9.70
C PRO A 95 4.13 10.56 -8.95
N GLU A 96 4.31 10.73 -7.65
CA GLU A 96 4.86 9.71 -6.77
C GLU A 96 3.76 8.76 -6.27
N ALA A 97 4.14 7.51 -6.02
CA ALA A 97 3.20 6.53 -5.51
C ALA A 97 3.88 5.46 -4.65
N VAL A 98 3.08 4.82 -3.80
CA VAL A 98 3.48 3.64 -3.04
C VAL A 98 2.63 2.44 -3.46
N LEU A 99 3.27 1.38 -3.94
CA LEU A 99 2.63 0.09 -4.17
C LEU A 99 2.45 -0.66 -2.85
N ILE A 100 1.25 -1.18 -2.61
CA ILE A 100 1.01 -2.11 -1.50
C ILE A 100 1.18 -3.53 -2.00
N ARG A 101 2.19 -4.23 -1.46
CA ARG A 101 2.52 -5.59 -1.92
C ARG A 101 1.89 -6.67 -1.08
N ALA A 102 1.89 -6.50 0.24
CA ALA A 102 1.38 -7.52 1.13
C ALA A 102 0.72 -6.94 2.37
N LEU A 103 -0.26 -7.69 2.88
CA LEU A 103 -0.90 -7.43 4.16
C LEU A 103 -1.13 -8.73 4.91
N ILE A 104 -1.34 -8.63 6.23
CA ILE A 104 -1.83 -9.73 7.05
C ILE A 104 -3.35 -9.59 7.20
N PRO A 105 -4.14 -10.56 6.74
CA PRO A 105 -5.59 -10.50 6.81
C PRO A 105 -6.10 -10.41 8.25
N THR A 106 -7.09 -9.54 8.48
CA THR A 106 -7.74 -9.39 9.80
C THR A 106 -9.26 -9.44 9.76
N ILE A 107 -9.88 -9.24 8.59
CA ILE A 107 -11.33 -9.30 8.41
C ILE A 107 -11.68 -9.68 6.96
N GLY A 108 -12.78 -10.42 6.79
CA GLY A 108 -13.36 -10.75 5.47
C GLY A 108 -12.53 -11.65 4.57
N ILE A 109 -11.36 -12.07 5.03
CA ILE A 109 -10.44 -13.01 4.37
C ILE A 109 -10.07 -14.05 5.43
N LYS A 110 -9.97 -15.32 5.02
CA LYS A 110 -9.67 -16.44 5.93
C LYS A 110 -8.43 -16.12 6.79
N LYS A 111 -8.60 -16.15 8.11
CA LYS A 111 -7.54 -15.86 9.08
C LYS A 111 -6.40 -16.86 8.91
N GLY A 112 -5.16 -16.37 8.95
CA GLY A 112 -3.96 -17.19 8.74
C GLY A 112 -3.62 -17.47 7.27
N SER A 113 -4.47 -17.08 6.31
CA SER A 113 -4.20 -17.23 4.88
C SER A 113 -3.35 -16.09 4.33
N ILE A 114 -2.17 -15.88 4.91
CA ILE A 114 -1.20 -14.87 4.46
C ILE A 114 -0.79 -15.06 3.00
N ASN A 115 -0.80 -16.31 2.53
CA ASN A 115 -0.55 -16.69 1.14
C ASN A 115 -1.54 -16.06 0.15
N LEU A 116 -2.75 -15.68 0.58
CA LEU A 116 -3.73 -14.99 -0.26
C LEU A 116 -3.44 -13.49 -0.40
N THR A 117 -2.51 -12.95 0.39
CA THR A 117 -2.22 -11.51 0.46
C THR A 117 -0.72 -11.24 0.55
N SER A 118 0.13 -12.19 0.15
CA SER A 118 1.60 -12.11 0.18
C SER A 118 2.22 -11.67 -1.15
N GLY A 119 1.43 -11.01 -1.99
CA GLY A 119 1.88 -10.47 -3.26
C GLY A 119 0.83 -9.50 -3.82
N PRO A 120 1.24 -8.50 -4.60
CA PRO A 120 0.37 -7.36 -4.94
C PRO A 120 -0.89 -7.79 -5.72
N ALA A 121 -0.76 -8.76 -6.64
CA ALA A 121 -1.88 -9.32 -7.39
C ALA A 121 -2.83 -10.19 -6.54
N LEU A 122 -2.27 -10.96 -5.61
CA LEU A 122 -3.06 -11.79 -4.69
C LEU A 122 -3.84 -10.91 -3.72
N LEU A 123 -3.19 -9.86 -3.21
CA LEU A 123 -3.76 -8.87 -2.31
C LEU A 123 -4.98 -8.18 -2.93
N THR A 124 -4.89 -7.69 -4.16
CA THR A 124 -6.02 -7.02 -4.82
C THR A 124 -7.17 -7.99 -5.08
N LYS A 125 -6.88 -9.23 -5.48
CA LYS A 125 -7.89 -10.29 -5.62
C LYS A 125 -8.61 -10.57 -4.30
N ALA A 126 -7.87 -10.74 -3.21
CA ALA A 126 -8.43 -11.02 -1.89
C ALA A 126 -9.28 -9.86 -1.36
N LEU A 127 -8.92 -8.62 -1.69
CA LEU A 127 -9.65 -7.41 -1.31
C LEU A 127 -10.74 -6.99 -2.29
N LYS A 128 -10.96 -7.77 -3.37
CA LYS A 128 -11.88 -7.47 -4.48
C LYS A 128 -11.61 -6.11 -5.14
N ILE A 129 -10.35 -5.67 -5.19
CA ILE A 129 -9.94 -4.42 -5.82
C ILE A 129 -9.86 -4.61 -7.33
N ASP A 130 -10.56 -3.76 -8.08
CA ASP A 130 -10.51 -3.71 -9.53
C ASP A 130 -10.32 -2.26 -10.05
N LYS A 131 -10.28 -2.09 -11.38
CA LYS A 131 -10.09 -0.78 -12.03
C LYS A 131 -11.16 0.27 -11.69
N LYS A 132 -12.36 -0.12 -11.26
CA LYS A 132 -13.44 0.82 -10.92
C LYS A 132 -13.10 1.63 -9.66
N LEU A 133 -12.14 1.13 -8.87
CA LEU A 133 -11.65 1.82 -7.68
C LEU A 133 -10.46 2.74 -7.97
N ASN A 134 -10.05 2.93 -9.22
CA ASN A 134 -8.97 3.87 -9.55
C ASN A 134 -9.42 5.32 -9.29
N GLY A 135 -8.56 6.13 -8.65
CA GLY A 135 -8.84 7.53 -8.35
C GLY A 135 -9.74 7.78 -7.13
N ILE A 136 -10.06 6.75 -6.35
CA ILE A 136 -10.91 6.88 -5.16
C ILE A 136 -10.11 7.40 -3.98
N PHE A 137 -10.68 8.36 -3.25
CA PHE A 137 -10.08 8.87 -2.02
C PHE A 137 -9.98 7.80 -0.92
N LEU A 138 -8.81 7.75 -0.27
CA LEU A 138 -8.48 6.78 0.78
C LEU A 138 -9.04 7.15 2.16
N ASN A 139 -9.82 8.22 2.26
CA ASN A 139 -10.67 8.53 3.42
C ASN A 139 -12.16 8.18 3.17
N SER A 140 -12.50 7.61 2.00
CA SER A 140 -13.86 7.19 1.65
C SER A 140 -14.35 6.00 2.48
N ASN A 141 -15.58 5.53 2.24
CA ASN A 141 -16.13 4.31 2.84
C ASN A 141 -15.99 3.07 1.93
N ILE A 142 -15.36 3.21 0.76
CA ILE A 142 -15.21 2.12 -0.22
C ILE A 142 -13.84 1.46 -0.06
N ILE A 143 -12.79 2.27 -0.05
CA ILE A 143 -11.40 1.86 0.21
C ILE A 143 -10.76 2.92 1.09
N TRP A 144 -10.17 2.50 2.20
CA TRP A 144 -9.56 3.43 3.14
C TRP A 144 -8.44 2.78 3.93
N LEU A 145 -7.61 3.63 4.54
CA LEU A 145 -6.63 3.18 5.52
C LEU A 145 -6.94 3.69 6.92
N GLU A 146 -6.62 2.87 7.91
CA GLU A 146 -6.70 3.24 9.32
C GLU A 146 -5.36 3.18 10.03
N ASP A 147 -5.18 4.12 10.96
CA ASP A 147 -4.20 4.00 12.01
C ASP A 147 -4.80 3.33 13.25
N LYS A 148 -4.21 2.20 13.64
CA LYS A 148 -4.49 1.50 14.90
C LYS A 148 -3.41 1.73 15.97
N LYS A 149 -2.54 2.74 15.76
CA LYS A 149 -1.46 3.13 16.66
C LYS A 149 -0.45 2.00 16.91
N ILE A 150 -0.24 1.15 15.89
CA ILE A 150 0.81 0.14 15.89
C ILE A 150 2.13 0.85 15.63
N LYS A 151 3.06 0.73 16.59
CA LYS A 151 4.41 1.28 16.43
C LYS A 151 5.29 0.26 15.71
N ILE A 152 5.68 0.57 14.48
CA ILE A 152 6.70 -0.18 13.75
C ILE A 152 8.03 0.53 13.98
N LYS A 153 8.99 -0.17 14.60
CA LYS A 153 10.31 0.39 14.85
C LYS A 153 11.25 0.10 13.67
N LYS A 154 12.30 0.92 13.50
CA LYS A 154 13.24 0.81 12.37
C LYS A 154 13.88 -0.57 12.29
N GLU A 155 14.23 -1.19 13.42
CA GLU A 155 14.82 -2.52 13.50
C GLU A 155 13.90 -3.64 12.99
N MET A 156 12.58 -3.39 12.98
CA MET A 156 11.58 -4.34 12.47
C MET A 156 11.49 -4.33 10.95
N ILE A 157 12.00 -3.28 10.30
CA ILE A 157 11.88 -3.09 8.85
C ILE A 157 13.13 -3.63 8.17
N SER A 158 12.93 -4.40 7.11
CA SER A 158 13.96 -4.74 6.14
C SER A 158 13.80 -3.87 4.91
N ILE A 159 14.94 -3.47 4.34
CA ILE A 159 15.02 -2.58 3.18
C ILE A 159 15.80 -3.32 2.10
N THR A 160 15.25 -3.38 0.89
CA THR A 160 15.84 -4.13 -0.23
C THR A 160 15.48 -3.48 -1.57
N LYS A 161 16.06 -4.02 -2.67
CA LYS A 161 15.62 -3.73 -4.04
C LYS A 161 14.14 -4.09 -4.24
N ARG A 162 13.50 -3.41 -5.19
CA ARG A 162 12.12 -3.67 -5.61
C ARG A 162 12.05 -4.93 -6.47
N ILE A 163 10.86 -5.50 -6.61
CA ILE A 163 10.63 -6.78 -7.29
C ILE A 163 10.03 -6.56 -8.69
N GLY A 164 10.60 -7.21 -9.71
CA GLY A 164 10.03 -7.26 -11.05
C GLY A 164 10.22 -5.96 -11.84
N ILE A 165 11.34 -5.26 -11.60
CA ILE A 165 11.68 -3.99 -12.24
C ILE A 165 13.05 -4.00 -12.90
N ASP A 166 13.51 -5.17 -13.36
CA ASP A 166 14.86 -5.32 -13.97
C ASP A 166 15.03 -4.44 -15.22
N TYR A 167 13.93 -4.01 -15.85
CA TYR A 167 13.93 -3.06 -16.95
C TYR A 167 14.30 -1.62 -16.54
N ALA A 168 14.38 -1.31 -15.24
CA ALA A 168 14.58 0.04 -14.72
C ALA A 168 16.06 0.44 -14.58
N GLU A 169 16.99 -0.34 -15.15
CA GLU A 169 18.42 -0.04 -15.17
C GLU A 169 18.95 0.25 -13.76
N GLU A 170 19.69 1.35 -13.54
CA GLU A 170 20.23 1.72 -12.23
C GLU A 170 19.17 1.92 -11.14
N ASP A 171 17.94 2.26 -11.53
CA ASP A 171 16.85 2.44 -10.57
C ASP A 171 16.32 1.09 -10.05
N ALA A 172 16.62 -0.03 -10.72
CA ALA A 172 16.35 -1.37 -10.21
C ALA A 172 17.07 -1.66 -8.89
N ASP A 173 18.24 -1.02 -8.69
CA ASP A 173 19.09 -1.22 -7.53
C ASP A 173 18.71 -0.37 -6.31
N ARG A 174 17.76 0.57 -6.48
CA ARG A 174 17.31 1.43 -5.38
C ARG A 174 16.70 0.62 -4.23
N PRO A 175 17.07 0.90 -2.97
CA PRO A 175 16.57 0.19 -1.79
C PRO A 175 15.16 0.69 -1.39
N TRP A 176 14.20 0.62 -2.31
CA TRP A 176 12.86 1.21 -2.20
C TRP A 176 11.75 0.20 -1.94
N ARG A 177 12.10 -1.02 -1.54
CA ARG A 177 11.16 -2.01 -1.00
C ARG A 177 11.33 -2.14 0.50
N PHE A 178 10.22 -2.05 1.23
CA PHE A 178 10.18 -2.07 2.68
C PHE A 178 9.23 -3.15 3.17
N PHE A 179 9.66 -3.98 4.12
CA PHE A 179 8.78 -4.97 4.75
C PHE A 179 9.09 -5.23 6.21
N ILE A 180 8.07 -5.60 6.97
CA ILE A 180 8.22 -6.03 8.36
C ILE A 180 8.87 -7.42 8.37
N LYS A 181 10.01 -7.56 9.04
CA LYS A 181 10.73 -8.83 9.19
C LYS A 181 9.82 -9.86 9.88
N LYS A 182 9.83 -11.10 9.36
CA LYS A 182 8.94 -12.21 9.79
C LYS A 182 8.85 -12.40 11.32
N PRO A 183 9.95 -12.34 12.11
CA PRO A 183 9.86 -12.54 13.56
C PRO A 183 8.97 -11.51 14.29
N PHE A 184 8.84 -10.28 13.77
CA PHE A 184 8.04 -9.25 14.42
C PHE A 184 6.55 -9.32 14.07
N ILE A 185 6.19 -9.95 12.95
CA ILE A 185 4.80 -10.04 12.48
C ILE A 185 3.88 -10.70 13.53
N LYS A 186 4.29 -11.85 14.07
CA LYS A 186 3.48 -12.61 15.04
C LYS A 186 3.22 -11.80 16.31
N ASN A 187 4.25 -11.13 16.81
CA ASN A 187 4.18 -10.32 18.03
C ASN A 187 3.26 -9.10 17.85
N LEU A 188 3.30 -8.45 16.67
CA LEU A 188 2.45 -7.30 16.38
C LEU A 188 0.96 -7.67 16.38
N LEU A 189 0.58 -8.84 15.86
CA LEU A 189 -0.82 -9.26 15.87
C LEU A 189 -1.32 -9.63 17.27
N LEU A 190 -0.54 -10.42 18.02
CA LEU A 190 -0.90 -10.86 19.37
C LEU A 190 -1.07 -9.69 20.34
N ASN A 191 -0.14 -8.73 20.30
CA ASN A 191 -0.18 -7.56 21.17
C ASN A 191 -1.37 -6.62 20.86
N ASN A 192 -1.89 -6.64 19.63
CA ASN A 192 -3.07 -5.85 19.26
C ASN A 192 -4.39 -6.56 19.57
N ILE A 193 -4.42 -7.89 19.54
CA ILE A 193 -5.58 -8.68 20.00
C ILE A 193 -5.75 -8.51 21.52
N ASN A 194 -4.65 -8.61 22.28
CA ASN A 194 -4.70 -8.49 23.75
C ASN A 194 -5.09 -7.07 24.24
N LYS A 195 -4.80 -6.02 23.44
CA LYS A 195 -5.26 -4.66 23.73
C LYS A 195 -6.75 -4.44 23.47
N LYS A 196 -7.40 -5.28 22.63
CA LYS A 196 -8.86 -5.25 22.43
C LYS A 196 -9.63 -5.87 23.60
N HIS A 197 -9.06 -6.84 24.31
CA HIS A 197 -9.70 -7.47 25.48
C HIS A 197 -9.70 -6.62 26.76
N LYS A 198 -9.07 -5.43 26.76
CA LYS A 198 -9.12 -4.46 27.88
C LYS A 198 -9.98 -3.23 27.60
N ARG A 199 -10.77 -3.23 26.51
CA ARG A 199 -11.62 -2.09 26.12
C ARG A 199 -12.97 -2.56 25.58
N TYR A 200 -13.75 -3.23 26.42
CA TYR A 200 -15.20 -3.17 26.41
C TYR A 200 -15.67 -3.45 27.85
N PRO A 201 -16.32 -2.51 28.55
CA PRO A 201 -17.27 -2.87 29.59
C PRO A 201 -18.46 -3.62 28.97
#